data_AF-C7S6Z5-F1
#
_entry.id   AF-C7S6Z5-F1
#
_cell.length_a   1.000
_cell.length_b   1.000
_cell.length_c   1.000
_cell.angle_alpha   90.00
_cell.angle_beta   90.00
_cell.angle_gamma   90.00
#
_symmetry.space_group_name_H-M   'P 1'
#
loop_
_entity.id
_entity.type
_entity.pdbx_description
1 polymer ?
#
loop_
_entity_poly.entity_id
_entity_poly.type
_entity_poly.pdbx_seq_one_letter_code
_entity_poly.pdbx_strand_id
1 'polypeptide(L)' 'GRLVLDASFSPVRRVAYAVEAAAVEQRTDLDKLVIDIETNGTIDAEEAVRTAADILSDQLSVFGD' A
#
# COMPACT_ATOMS: atom_id res chain seq x y z
N GLY A 1 31.31 4.16 24.23
CA GLY A 1 29.87 3.86 24.09
C GLY A 1 29.43 4.13 22.67
N ARG A 2 28.38 3.45 22.17
CA ARG A 2 27.78 3.75 20.87
C ARG A 2 26.46 4.49 21.10
N LEU A 3 26.25 5.57 20.36
CA LEU A 3 24.97 6.26 20.29
C LEU A 3 24.11 5.56 19.24
N VAL A 4 22.94 5.11 19.64
CA VAL A 4 21.94 4.52 18.75
C VAL A 4 20.96 5.63 18.39
N LEU A 5 20.76 5.84 17.10
CA LEU A 5 19.77 6.75 16.55
C LEU A 5 18.64 5.94 15.94
N ASP A 6 17.43 6.47 15.99
CA ASP A 6 16.30 5.87 15.29
C ASP A 6 16.52 5.96 13.78
N ALA A 7 16.51 4.80 13.14
CA ALA A 7 16.65 4.68 11.71
C ALA A 7 15.30 4.27 11.11
N SER A 8 14.67 5.20 10.40
CA SER A 8 13.54 4.86 9.53
C SER A 8 14.07 4.35 8.20
N PHE A 9 14.05 3.03 8.05
CA PHE A 9 14.45 2.36 6.80
C PHE A 9 13.32 2.31 5.77
N SER A 10 12.07 2.58 6.21
CA SER A 10 10.93 2.58 5.30
C SER A 10 11.05 3.72 4.30
N PRO A 11 11.02 3.43 3.00
CA PRO A 11 10.96 4.47 1.98
C PRO A 11 9.58 5.13 1.92
N VAL A 12 8.55 4.49 2.50
CA VAL A 12 7.19 5.04 2.63
C VAL A 12 7.07 5.78 3.96
N ARG A 13 6.71 7.07 3.90
CA ARG A 13 6.55 7.95 5.07
C ARG A 13 5.15 7.95 5.64
N ARG A 14 4.14 7.93 4.76
CA ARG A 14 2.73 7.98 5.16
C ARG A 14 1.87 7.25 4.16
N VAL A 15 0.86 6.56 4.67
CA VAL A 15 -0.20 5.92 3.89
C VAL A 15 -1.54 6.26 4.52
N ALA A 16 -2.50 6.70 3.72
CA ALA A 16 -3.89 6.85 4.10
C ALA A 16 -4.76 6.12 3.07
N TYR A 17 -5.89 5.56 3.52
CA TYR A 17 -6.85 4.92 2.63
C TYR A 17 -8.27 5.35 2.97
N ALA A 18 -9.11 5.42 1.95
CA ALA A 18 -10.53 5.68 2.07
C ALA A 18 -11.30 4.73 1.16
N VAL A 19 -12.45 4.27 1.63
CA VAL A 19 -13.38 3.46 0.83
C VAL A 19 -14.62 4.33 0.57
N GLU A 20 -14.85 4.61 -0.69
CA GLU A 20 -15.99 5.40 -1.17
C GLU A 20 -16.99 4.47 -1.85
N ALA A 21 -18.28 4.76 -1.69
CA ALA A 21 -19.31 4.08 -2.47
C ALA A 21 -19.18 4.48 -3.94
N ALA A 22 -19.03 3.50 -4.83
CA ALA A 22 -19.02 3.69 -6.26
C ALA A 22 -20.31 3.14 -6.89
N ALA A 23 -20.96 3.98 -7.68
CA ALA A 23 -22.04 3.55 -8.56
C ALA A 23 -21.51 3.48 -9.99
N VAL A 24 -21.50 2.28 -10.57
CA VAL A 24 -21.13 2.07 -11.98
C VAL A 24 -22.32 1.42 -12.68
N GLU A 25 -22.87 2.16 -13.64
CA GLU A 25 -24.05 1.75 -14.43
C GLU A 25 -25.28 1.40 -13.57
N GLN A 26 -25.71 0.13 -13.57
CA GLN A 26 -26.85 -0.38 -12.79
C GLN A 26 -26.42 -1.02 -11.45
N ARG A 27 -25.11 -1.04 -11.16
CA ARG A 27 -24.55 -1.59 -9.91
C ARG A 27 -24.22 -0.48 -8.94
N THR A 28 -24.89 -0.53 -7.79
CA THR A 28 -24.75 0.43 -6.68
C THR A 28 -23.97 -0.13 -5.49
N ASP A 29 -23.45 -1.36 -5.63
CA ASP A 29 -22.81 -2.15 -4.58
C ASP A 29 -21.27 -2.25 -4.74
N LEU A 30 -20.66 -1.32 -5.47
CA LEU A 30 -19.21 -1.31 -5.66
C LEU A 30 -18.55 -0.39 -4.64
N ASP A 31 -17.40 -0.83 -4.14
CA ASP A 31 -16.52 -0.04 -3.30
C ASP A 31 -15.34 0.48 -4.14
N LYS A 32 -15.05 1.77 -4.04
CA LYS A 32 -13.86 2.39 -4.61
C LYS A 32 -12.84 2.65 -3.51
N LEU A 33 -11.72 1.94 -3.59
CA LEU A 33 -10.59 2.14 -2.71
C LEU A 33 -9.69 3.27 -3.25
N VAL A 34 -9.52 4.32 -2.45
CA VAL A 34 -8.58 5.41 -2.69
C VAL A 34 -7.44 5.29 -1.70
N ILE A 35 -6.20 5.30 -2.18
CA ILE A 35 -4.99 5.18 -1.35
C ILE A 35 -4.08 6.37 -1.65
N ASP A 36 -3.75 7.14 -0.61
CA ASP A 36 -2.79 8.24 -0.66
C ASP A 36 -1.48 7.79 -0.02
N ILE A 37 -0.39 7.87 -0.80
CA ILE A 37 0.93 7.39 -0.39
C ILE A 37 1.96 8.50 -0.53
N GLU A 38 2.72 8.71 0.53
CA GLU A 38 3.84 9.65 0.56
C GLU A 38 5.15 8.89 0.77
N THR A 39 6.06 8.98 -0.18
CA THR A 39 7.40 8.36 -0.09
C THR A 39 8.46 9.40 0.25
N ASN A 40 9.64 8.95 0.67
CA ASN A 40 10.80 9.79 0.94
C ASN A 40 11.59 10.17 -0.33
N GLY A 41 11.11 9.77 -1.51
CA GLY A 41 11.75 10.00 -2.82
C GLY A 41 12.80 8.97 -3.22
N THR A 42 13.10 7.97 -2.38
CA THR A 42 14.01 6.87 -2.74
C THR A 42 13.36 5.88 -3.70
N ILE A 43 12.04 5.68 -3.60
CA ILE A 43 11.22 4.91 -4.54
C ILE A 43 9.95 5.69 -4.88
N ASP A 44 9.43 5.46 -6.08
CA ASP A 44 8.14 6.00 -6.49
C ASP A 44 6.98 5.28 -5.77
N ALA A 45 5.90 6.01 -5.53
CA ALA A 45 4.72 5.45 -4.85
C ALA A 45 4.11 4.27 -5.64
N GLU A 46 4.14 4.32 -6.97
CA GLU A 46 3.68 3.21 -7.83
C GLU A 46 4.52 1.94 -7.61
N GLU A 47 5.84 2.09 -7.57
CA GLU A 47 6.76 0.97 -7.36
C GLU A 47 6.55 0.36 -5.97
N ALA A 48 6.39 1.22 -4.94
CA ALA A 48 6.08 0.78 -3.58
C ALA A 48 4.79 -0.06 -3.51
N VAL A 49 3.73 0.35 -4.22
CA VAL A 49 2.46 -0.38 -4.29
C VAL A 49 2.62 -1.70 -5.03
N ARG A 50 3.35 -1.72 -6.16
CA ARG A 50 3.59 -2.94 -6.93
C ARG A 50 4.31 -3.98 -6.08
N THR A 51 5.39 -3.59 -5.41
CA THR A 51 6.12 -4.48 -4.50
C THR A 51 5.22 -4.97 -3.35
N ALA A 52 4.37 -4.12 -2.79
CA ALA A 52 3.42 -4.53 -1.76
C ALA A 52 2.40 -5.56 -2.27
N ALA A 53 1.90 -5.40 -3.50
CA ALA A 53 0.96 -6.33 -4.12
C ALA A 53 1.60 -7.69 -4.43
N ASP A 54 2.85 -7.69 -4.88
CA ASP A 54 3.63 -8.92 -5.11
C ASP A 54 3.84 -9.67 -3.80
N ILE A 55 4.29 -8.98 -2.75
CA ILE A 55 4.47 -9.57 -1.41
C ILE A 55 3.14 -10.14 -0.90
N LEU A 56 2.04 -9.41 -1.02
CA LEU A 56 0.72 -9.89 -0.58
C LEU A 56 0.31 -11.16 -1.33
N SER A 57 0.53 -11.20 -2.65
CA SER A 57 0.22 -12.35 -3.48
C SER A 57 1.04 -13.57 -3.09
N ASP A 58 2.34 -13.39 -2.85
CA ASP A 58 3.25 -14.43 -2.38
C ASP A 58 2.87 -14.96 -0.99
N GLN A 59 2.41 -14.09 -0.08
CA GLN A 59 1.92 -14.53 1.22
C GLN A 59 0.61 -15.32 1.11
N LEU A 60 -0.27 -14.94 0.18
CA LEU A 60 -1.55 -15.60 -0.04
C LEU A 60 -1.41 -16.93 -0.79
N SER A 61 -0.37 -17.11 -1.61
CA SER A 61 -0.16 -18.35 -2.37
C SER A 61 0.00 -19.58 -1.47
N VAL A 62 0.44 -19.39 -0.22
CA VAL A 62 0.53 -20.46 0.79
C VAL A 62 -0.84 -21.05 1.15
N PHE A 63 -1.92 -20.29 0.96
CA PHE A 63 -3.29 -20.73 1.23
C PHE A 63 -4.05 -21.15 -0.04
N GLY A 64 -3.40 -21.07 -1.22
CA GLY A 64 -3.99 -21.35 -2.53
C GLY A 64 -3.93 -22.81 -2.97
N ASP A 65 -3.37 -23.69 -2.14
CA ASP A 65 -3.35 -25.16 -2.27
C ASP A 65 -4.24 -25.83 -1.20
#